data_AF-A0A7S2M9C3-F1
#
_entry.id   AF-A0A7S2M9C3-F1
#
_cell.length_a   1.000
_cell.length_b   1.000
_cell.length_c   1.000
_cell.angle_alpha   90.00
_cell.angle_beta   90.00
_cell.angle_gamma   90.00
#
_symmetry.space_group_name_H-M   'P 1'
#
loop_
_entity.id
_entity.type
_entity.pdbx_description
1 polymer ?
#
loop_
_entity_poly.entity_id
_entity_poly.type
_entity_poly.pdbx_seq_one_letter_code
_entity_poly.pdbx_strand_id
1 'polypeptide(L)'
;MYGVTATGAPVAQVRPPTPVPTAPTTLASLESLVHPSNPEAPSADFKSMLNISISRKAHRALTKGELVYNSNEDSEGNGYWAMVSAPGILRQEYWSPGLLSTKRLAEHAAAKAALEAEFPDALTGEQVPAGRGGASTMAYTSELPSASAKRPASDIMLVADEDPRGRLMHSVQLIISRPVTKGEISYTTVDLEDQGLGSVGYVSTVTVPMGGGSSESWTGEQGESSKQAQMNAALTALASLKDVIAPLEEERRAKKAKQNRDNLDKLNLRSRRKTSHQSDLALTDGLGPPP
;
A
#
# COMPACT_ATOMS: atom_id res chain seq x y z
N MET A 1 -17.68 -58.27 25.49
CA MET A 1 -17.86 -58.47 24.03
C MET A 1 -18.94 -57.53 23.53
N TYR A 2 -18.59 -56.38 22.95
CA TYR A 2 -19.48 -55.63 22.06
C TYR A 2 -18.59 -54.95 21.01
N GLY A 3 -18.68 -55.45 19.79
CA GLY A 3 -17.94 -54.95 18.64
C GLY A 3 -18.66 -53.77 18.00
N VAL A 4 -17.92 -52.69 17.77
CA VAL A 4 -18.37 -51.52 17.02
C VAL A 4 -17.70 -51.60 15.64
N THR A 5 -18.48 -51.93 14.61
CA THR A 5 -18.04 -51.93 13.22
C THR A 5 -18.02 -50.50 12.70
N ALA A 6 -16.83 -49.99 12.38
CA ALA A 6 -16.63 -48.71 11.72
C ALA A 6 -16.82 -48.86 10.20
N THR A 7 -17.96 -48.40 9.69
CA THR A 7 -18.23 -48.32 8.25
C THR A 7 -17.62 -47.02 7.71
N GLY A 8 -16.39 -47.10 7.21
CA GLY A 8 -15.73 -46.00 6.50
C GLY A 8 -16.30 -45.84 5.10
N ALA A 9 -17.00 -44.73 4.85
CA ALA A 9 -17.45 -44.35 3.51
C ALA A 9 -16.27 -43.79 2.69
N PRO A 10 -16.09 -44.20 1.43
CA PRO A 10 -15.02 -43.69 0.57
C PRO A 10 -15.28 -42.22 0.20
N VAL A 11 -14.30 -41.36 0.48
CA VAL A 11 -14.28 -39.96 0.04
C VAL A 11 -14.23 -39.94 -1.49
N ALA A 12 -15.33 -39.53 -2.12
CA ALA A 12 -15.41 -39.37 -3.55
C ALA A 12 -14.43 -38.29 -4.02
N GLN A 13 -13.47 -38.69 -4.84
CA GLN A 13 -12.52 -37.82 -5.52
C GLN A 13 -13.32 -36.90 -6.45
N VAL A 14 -13.52 -35.64 -6.04
CA VAL A 14 -14.17 -34.61 -6.85
C VAL A 14 -13.29 -34.37 -8.07
N ARG A 15 -13.74 -34.87 -9.22
CA ARG A 15 -13.07 -34.64 -10.51
C ARG A 15 -13.19 -33.15 -10.85
N PRO A 16 -12.11 -32.50 -11.33
CA PRO A 16 -12.19 -31.11 -11.80
C PRO A 16 -13.24 -31.02 -12.92
N PRO A 17 -14.02 -29.92 -12.99
CA PRO A 17 -14.97 -29.71 -14.06
C PRO A 17 -14.22 -29.74 -15.38
N THR A 18 -14.58 -30.68 -16.25
CA THR A 18 -14.10 -30.68 -17.63
C THR A 18 -14.53 -29.35 -18.27
N PRO A 19 -13.61 -28.58 -18.85
CA PRO A 19 -13.96 -27.34 -19.53
C PRO A 19 -15.01 -27.65 -20.59
N VAL A 20 -16.15 -26.96 -20.51
CA VAL A 20 -17.20 -27.07 -21.52
C VAL A 20 -16.59 -26.60 -22.84
N PRO A 21 -16.58 -27.43 -23.90
CA PRO A 21 -16.04 -27.03 -25.19
C PRO A 21 -16.93 -25.93 -25.78
N THR A 22 -16.49 -24.68 -25.66
CA THR A 22 -16.98 -23.60 -26.52
C THR A 22 -16.72 -23.97 -27.98
N ALA A 23 -17.76 -23.84 -28.80
CA ALA A 23 -17.81 -24.28 -30.20
C ALA A 23 -16.57 -23.84 -31.02
N PRO A 24 -16.16 -24.64 -32.03
CA PRO A 24 -15.00 -24.34 -32.86
C PRO A 24 -15.26 -23.09 -33.70
N THR A 25 -14.68 -21.97 -33.29
CA THR A 25 -14.47 -20.83 -34.18
C THR A 25 -13.44 -21.27 -35.23
N THR A 26 -13.91 -21.28 -36.47
CA THR A 26 -13.24 -21.73 -37.69
C THR A 26 -11.82 -21.17 -37.79
N LEU A 27 -10.85 -22.09 -37.81
CA LEU A 27 -9.44 -21.85 -38.15
C LEU A 27 -9.31 -21.42 -39.61
N ALA A 28 -8.90 -20.18 -39.82
CA ALA A 28 -8.23 -19.75 -41.05
C ALA A 28 -6.90 -19.09 -40.67
N SER A 29 -5.83 -19.83 -40.96
CA SER A 29 -4.45 -19.41 -41.24
C SER A 29 -3.87 -18.19 -40.52
N LEU A 30 -2.93 -18.45 -39.60
CA LEU A 30 -1.88 -17.49 -39.24
C LEU A 30 -0.69 -18.21 -38.58
N GLU A 31 0.01 -19.01 -39.38
CA GLU A 31 1.40 -19.37 -39.09
C GLU A 31 2.33 -18.23 -39.56
N SER A 32 3.32 -17.94 -38.74
CA SER A 32 4.48 -17.06 -38.97
C SER A 32 4.25 -15.54 -38.86
N LEU A 33 4.44 -15.02 -37.64
CA LEU A 33 5.00 -13.68 -37.43
C LEU A 33 5.83 -13.69 -36.14
N VAL A 34 7.14 -13.65 -36.36
CA VAL A 34 8.17 -13.19 -35.42
C VAL A 34 7.59 -12.04 -34.59
N HIS A 35 7.54 -12.19 -33.27
CA HIS A 35 7.08 -11.14 -32.38
C HIS A 35 8.19 -10.07 -32.27
N PRO A 36 8.05 -8.87 -32.87
CA PRO A 36 8.84 -7.74 -32.44
C PRO A 36 8.48 -7.47 -30.98
N SER A 37 9.48 -7.19 -30.15
CA SER A 37 9.35 -6.77 -28.75
C SER A 37 8.33 -5.62 -28.64
N ASN A 38 7.08 -5.97 -28.34
CA ASN A 38 5.98 -5.05 -28.19
C ASN A 38 6.27 -4.20 -26.93
N PRO A 39 6.33 -2.86 -27.03
CA PRO A 39 6.52 -2.02 -25.85
C PRO A 39 5.40 -2.33 -24.87
N GLU A 40 5.78 -2.91 -23.74
CA GLU A 40 4.90 -3.38 -22.68
C GLU A 40 4.03 -2.20 -22.22
N ALA A 41 2.79 -2.16 -22.73
CA ALA A 41 1.82 -1.16 -22.32
C ALA A 41 1.77 -1.15 -20.79
N PRO A 42 1.70 0.03 -20.15
CA PRO A 42 1.77 0.14 -18.70
C PRO A 42 0.78 -0.85 -18.10
N SER A 43 1.31 -1.86 -17.40
CA SER A 43 0.51 -2.98 -16.92
C SER A 43 -0.50 -2.44 -15.93
N ALA A 44 -1.75 -2.25 -16.36
CA ALA A 44 -2.81 -1.84 -15.46
C ALA A 44 -2.88 -2.86 -14.31
N ASP A 45 -2.88 -2.37 -13.08
CA ASP A 45 -2.93 -3.23 -11.88
C ASP A 45 -4.35 -3.79 -11.70
N PHE A 46 -4.75 -4.72 -12.57
CA PHE A 46 -6.07 -5.37 -12.56
C PHE A 46 -6.40 -6.01 -11.21
N LYS A 47 -5.40 -6.49 -10.46
CA LYS A 47 -5.58 -7.00 -9.09
C LYS A 47 -6.03 -5.90 -8.12
N SER A 48 -5.43 -4.72 -8.20
CA SER A 48 -5.78 -3.57 -7.35
C SER A 48 -7.17 -3.05 -7.70
N MET A 49 -7.45 -2.91 -9.01
CA MET A 49 -8.77 -2.50 -9.51
C MET A 49 -9.86 -3.48 -9.06
N LEU A 50 -9.63 -4.79 -9.19
CA LEU A 50 -10.59 -5.80 -8.71
C LEU A 50 -10.83 -5.70 -7.21
N ASN A 51 -9.78 -5.52 -6.39
CA ASN A 51 -9.92 -5.36 -4.94
C ASN A 51 -10.80 -4.14 -4.58
N ILE A 52 -10.55 -2.99 -5.23
CA ILE A 52 -11.34 -1.78 -5.05
C ILE A 52 -12.80 -2.01 -5.46
N SER A 53 -13.05 -2.64 -6.62
CA SER A 53 -14.40 -2.94 -7.11
C SER A 53 -15.17 -3.88 -6.20
N ILE A 54 -14.53 -4.94 -5.69
CA ILE A 54 -15.14 -5.89 -4.76
C ILE A 54 -15.42 -5.21 -3.41
N SER A 55 -14.48 -4.42 -2.86
CA SER A 55 -14.69 -3.67 -1.62
C SER A 55 -15.86 -2.69 -1.72
N ARG A 56 -16.02 -2.04 -2.88
CA ARG A 56 -17.16 -1.17 -3.17
C ARG A 56 -18.47 -1.96 -3.22
N LYS A 57 -18.50 -3.07 -3.96
CA LYS A 57 -19.68 -3.96 -4.06
C LYS A 57 -20.12 -4.51 -2.70
N ALA A 58 -19.16 -4.81 -1.83
CA ALA A 58 -19.42 -5.33 -0.49
C ALA A 58 -19.79 -4.24 0.55
N HIS A 59 -19.64 -2.96 0.21
CA HIS A 59 -19.80 -1.82 1.12
C HIS A 59 -18.98 -1.93 2.42
N ARG A 60 -17.84 -2.62 2.36
CA ARG A 60 -16.92 -2.82 3.49
C ARG A 60 -15.52 -3.12 3.00
N ALA A 61 -14.54 -2.92 3.89
CA ALA A 61 -13.19 -3.40 3.65
C ALA A 61 -13.19 -4.94 3.55
N LEU A 62 -12.48 -5.46 2.56
CA LEU A 62 -12.29 -6.91 2.40
C LEU A 62 -11.45 -7.46 3.54
N THR A 63 -11.89 -8.59 4.10
CA THR A 63 -11.11 -9.32 5.10
C THR A 63 -10.13 -10.29 4.41
N LYS A 64 -9.08 -10.68 5.14
CA LYS A 64 -8.05 -11.58 4.60
C LYS A 64 -8.67 -12.94 4.26
N GLY A 65 -8.57 -13.33 2.99
CA GLY A 65 -9.10 -14.60 2.49
C GLY A 65 -10.43 -14.49 1.73
N GLU A 66 -11.05 -13.30 1.68
CA GLU A 66 -12.26 -13.10 0.88
C GLU A 66 -12.00 -13.01 -0.61
N LEU A 67 -10.80 -12.58 -1.02
CA LEU A 67 -10.34 -12.61 -2.41
C LEU A 67 -9.13 -13.54 -2.49
N VAL A 68 -9.30 -14.67 -3.15
CA VAL A 68 -8.29 -15.73 -3.24
C VAL A 68 -7.81 -15.86 -4.68
N TYR A 69 -6.49 -15.91 -4.85
CA TYR A 69 -5.83 -16.19 -6.12
C TYR A 69 -5.13 -17.54 -6.02
N ASN A 70 -5.53 -18.47 -6.88
CA ASN A 70 -4.86 -19.76 -7.03
C ASN A 70 -4.17 -19.78 -8.38
N SER A 71 -2.87 -20.06 -8.43
CA SER A 71 -2.14 -20.22 -9.68
C SER A 71 -1.44 -21.55 -9.70
N ASN A 72 -1.53 -22.24 -10.82
CA ASN A 72 -0.89 -23.52 -11.04
C ASN A 72 -0.05 -23.46 -12.31
N GLU A 73 0.98 -24.29 -12.33
CA GLU A 73 1.78 -24.56 -13.52
C GLU A 73 1.12 -25.69 -14.31
N ASP A 74 1.17 -25.60 -15.63
CA ASP A 74 0.71 -26.67 -16.49
C ASP A 74 1.58 -27.93 -16.31
N SER A 75 0.99 -29.12 -16.46
CA SER A 75 1.71 -30.39 -16.24
C SER A 75 2.89 -30.58 -17.20
N GLU A 76 2.86 -29.89 -18.34
CA GLU A 76 3.91 -29.91 -19.36
C GLU A 76 4.95 -28.80 -19.15
N GLY A 77 4.78 -27.92 -18.16
CA GLY A 77 5.67 -26.79 -17.91
C GLY A 77 5.56 -25.66 -18.95
N ASN A 78 4.51 -25.68 -19.77
CA ASN A 78 4.31 -24.72 -20.86
C ASN A 78 3.82 -23.33 -20.42
N GLY A 79 3.55 -23.14 -19.13
CA GLY A 79 3.18 -21.86 -18.55
C GLY A 79 2.33 -21.97 -17.29
N TYR A 80 1.79 -20.84 -16.87
CA TYR A 80 0.97 -20.68 -15.68
C TYR A 80 -0.45 -20.28 -16.05
N TRP A 81 -1.43 -20.87 -15.37
CA TRP A 81 -2.80 -20.36 -15.34
C TRP A 81 -3.16 -19.97 -13.91
N ALA A 82 -4.14 -19.07 -13.77
CA ALA A 82 -4.63 -18.67 -12.47
C ALA A 82 -6.16 -18.60 -12.45
N MET A 83 -6.71 -18.77 -11.26
CA MET A 83 -8.10 -18.65 -10.92
C MET A 83 -8.24 -17.63 -9.78
N VAL A 84 -9.23 -16.74 -9.89
CA VAL A 84 -9.62 -15.82 -8.82
C VAL A 84 -11.03 -16.17 -8.34
N SER A 85 -11.19 -16.26 -7.02
CA SER A 85 -12.49 -16.52 -6.38
C SER A 85 -12.72 -15.58 -5.21
N ALA A 86 -13.97 -15.16 -5.03
CA ALA A 86 -14.39 -14.39 -3.87
C ALA A 86 -15.81 -14.81 -3.44
N PRO A 87 -15.92 -15.88 -2.63
CA PRO A 87 -17.20 -16.46 -2.25
C PRO A 87 -18.14 -15.42 -1.64
N GLY A 88 -19.37 -15.34 -2.17
CA GLY A 88 -20.39 -14.40 -1.71
C GLY A 88 -20.28 -12.98 -2.26
N ILE A 89 -19.24 -12.65 -3.04
CA ILE A 89 -19.09 -11.32 -3.67
C ILE A 89 -19.01 -11.42 -5.20
N LEU A 90 -18.23 -12.37 -5.73
CA LEU A 90 -18.24 -12.74 -7.14
C LEU A 90 -19.31 -13.82 -7.39
N ARG A 91 -19.97 -13.79 -8.55
CA ARG A 91 -20.99 -14.79 -8.92
C ARG A 91 -20.37 -16.17 -9.16
N GLN A 92 -19.13 -16.20 -9.66
CA GLN A 92 -18.39 -17.42 -9.96
C GLN A 92 -16.88 -17.19 -9.85
N GLU A 93 -16.12 -18.27 -10.05
CA GLU A 93 -14.67 -18.23 -10.16
C GLU A 93 -14.27 -17.84 -11.59
N TYR A 94 -13.23 -17.03 -11.72
CA TYR A 94 -12.75 -16.54 -13.02
C TYR A 94 -11.34 -17.03 -13.28
N TRP A 95 -11.10 -17.49 -14.50
CA TRP A 95 -9.86 -18.12 -14.92
C TRP A 95 -9.12 -17.24 -15.92
N SER A 96 -7.79 -17.33 -15.95
CA SER A 96 -7.00 -16.72 -17.01
C SER A 96 -7.36 -17.36 -18.37
N PRO A 97 -7.45 -16.59 -19.48
CA PRO A 97 -7.92 -17.09 -20.78
C PRO A 97 -6.93 -18.04 -21.48
N GLY A 98 -5.75 -18.29 -20.91
CA GLY A 98 -4.75 -19.21 -21.43
C GLY A 98 -3.55 -19.36 -20.49
N LEU A 99 -2.56 -20.14 -20.93
CA LEU A 99 -1.27 -20.27 -20.26
C LEU A 99 -0.42 -19.02 -20.50
N LEU A 100 0.16 -18.49 -19.43
CA LEU A 100 0.98 -17.28 -19.45
C LEU A 100 2.39 -17.58 -18.94
N SER A 101 3.37 -16.81 -19.41
CA SER A 101 4.79 -17.06 -19.13
C SER A 101 5.17 -16.92 -17.65
N THR A 102 4.39 -16.18 -16.86
CA THR A 102 4.65 -16.00 -15.43
C THR A 102 3.38 -16.09 -14.61
N LYS A 103 3.52 -16.59 -13.37
CA LYS A 103 2.44 -16.63 -12.37
C LYS A 103 1.75 -15.28 -12.19
N ARG A 104 2.54 -14.19 -12.14
CA ARG A 104 1.99 -12.83 -11.97
C ARG A 104 1.08 -12.44 -13.13
N LEU A 105 1.48 -12.71 -14.37
CA LEU A 105 0.65 -12.42 -15.54
C LEU A 105 -0.64 -13.24 -15.51
N ALA A 106 -0.56 -14.51 -15.13
CA ALA A 106 -1.74 -15.37 -14.98
C ALA A 106 -2.75 -14.81 -13.97
N GLU A 107 -2.29 -14.39 -12.78
CA GLU A 107 -3.16 -13.76 -11.77
C GLU A 107 -3.79 -12.45 -12.27
N HIS A 108 -3.02 -11.60 -12.96
CA HIS A 108 -3.55 -10.37 -13.54
C HIS A 108 -4.60 -10.65 -14.63
N ALA A 109 -4.39 -11.67 -15.47
CA ALA A 109 -5.33 -12.04 -16.51
C ALA A 109 -6.63 -12.63 -15.92
N ALA A 110 -6.55 -13.44 -14.86
CA ALA A 110 -7.73 -13.90 -14.12
C ALA A 110 -8.49 -12.72 -13.47
N ALA A 111 -7.77 -11.76 -12.88
CA ALA A 111 -8.38 -10.55 -12.31
C ALA A 111 -9.07 -9.70 -13.38
N LYS A 112 -8.46 -9.58 -14.57
CA LYS A 112 -9.05 -8.88 -15.72
C LYS A 112 -10.34 -9.56 -16.19
N ALA A 113 -10.34 -10.88 -16.31
CA ALA A 113 -11.55 -11.64 -16.68
C ALA A 113 -12.69 -11.43 -15.67
N ALA A 114 -12.38 -11.38 -14.36
CA ALA A 114 -13.37 -11.06 -13.33
C ALA A 114 -13.91 -9.62 -13.45
N LEU A 115 -13.05 -8.63 -13.73
CA LEU A 115 -13.45 -7.24 -13.96
C LEU A 115 -14.36 -7.11 -15.18
N GLU A 116 -14.00 -7.73 -16.31
CA GLU A 116 -14.79 -7.68 -17.55
C GLU A 116 -16.18 -8.28 -17.37
N ALA A 117 -16.31 -9.34 -16.55
CA ALA A 117 -17.58 -10.03 -16.34
C ALA A 117 -18.50 -9.37 -15.30
N GLU A 118 -17.95 -8.78 -14.23
CA GLU A 118 -18.73 -8.30 -13.08
C GLU A 118 -18.71 -6.78 -12.91
N PHE A 119 -17.70 -6.11 -13.47
CA PHE A 119 -17.42 -4.70 -13.22
C PHE A 119 -17.00 -3.97 -14.51
N PRO A 120 -17.80 -4.01 -15.59
CA PRO A 120 -17.45 -3.35 -16.85
C PRO A 120 -17.20 -1.84 -16.66
N ASP A 121 -17.95 -1.20 -15.76
CA ASP A 121 -17.82 0.23 -15.42
C ASP A 121 -16.44 0.57 -14.83
N ALA A 122 -15.78 -0.38 -14.16
CA ALA A 122 -14.45 -0.16 -13.60
C ALA A 122 -13.35 -0.13 -14.67
N LEU A 123 -13.60 -0.71 -15.86
CA LEU A 123 -12.66 -0.76 -16.98
C LEU A 123 -12.80 0.44 -17.91
N THR A 124 -14.00 1.00 -18.06
CA THR A 124 -14.24 2.18 -18.91
C THR A 124 -13.63 3.47 -18.35
N GLY A 125 -13.13 3.45 -17.11
CA GLY A 125 -12.55 4.63 -16.46
C GLY A 125 -13.58 5.72 -16.18
N GLU A 126 -14.86 5.41 -16.32
CA GLU A 126 -15.94 6.30 -15.93
C GLU A 126 -15.93 6.34 -14.40
N GLN A 127 -15.18 7.30 -13.87
CA GLN A 127 -15.03 7.50 -12.43
C GLN A 127 -16.41 7.83 -11.86
N VAL A 128 -17.10 6.81 -11.35
CA VAL A 128 -18.30 7.00 -10.56
C VAL A 128 -17.93 7.96 -9.43
N PRO A 129 -18.61 9.12 -9.32
CA PRO A 129 -18.19 10.20 -8.43
C PRO A 129 -18.02 9.65 -7.03
N ALA A 130 -16.82 9.86 -6.48
CA ALA A 130 -16.46 9.44 -5.14
C ALA A 130 -17.53 9.92 -4.15
N GLY A 131 -18.41 9.00 -3.76
CA GLY A 131 -19.48 9.27 -2.81
C GLY A 131 -18.87 9.82 -1.53
N ARG A 132 -19.22 11.07 -1.23
CA ARG A 132 -18.94 11.77 0.03
C ARG A 132 -19.28 10.87 1.22
N GLY A 133 -18.28 10.23 1.82
CA GLY A 133 -18.51 9.51 3.07
C GLY A 133 -17.42 8.51 3.41
N GLY A 134 -16.36 8.98 4.08
CA GLY A 134 -15.44 8.11 4.81
C GLY A 134 -14.03 8.09 4.24
N ALA A 135 -13.13 8.77 4.94
CA ALA A 135 -11.72 8.93 4.64
C ALA A 135 -10.97 7.59 4.38
N SER A 136 -10.01 7.67 3.45
CA SER A 136 -8.80 6.83 3.30
C SER A 136 -8.67 5.86 2.11
N THR A 137 -9.52 5.92 1.09
CA THR A 137 -9.19 5.30 -0.20
C THR A 137 -8.57 6.35 -1.13
N MET A 138 -7.23 6.42 -1.13
CA MET A 138 -6.47 7.21 -2.09
C MET A 138 -6.99 6.95 -3.50
N ALA A 139 -7.46 8.01 -4.15
CA ALA A 139 -7.78 8.00 -5.57
C ALA A 139 -6.51 7.66 -6.35
N TYR A 140 -6.48 6.46 -6.92
CA TYR A 140 -5.50 6.03 -7.91
C TYR A 140 -5.91 6.66 -9.25
N THR A 141 -5.79 7.98 -9.38
CA THR A 141 -5.81 8.65 -10.68
C THR A 141 -4.52 8.26 -11.39
N SER A 142 -4.67 7.37 -12.37
CA SER A 142 -3.61 6.86 -13.24
C SER A 142 -3.17 7.88 -14.29
N GLU A 143 -2.83 9.10 -13.87
CA GLU A 143 -1.82 9.88 -14.58
C GLU A 143 -0.48 9.55 -13.93
N LEU A 144 0.07 8.40 -14.32
CA LEU A 144 1.41 8.01 -13.93
C LEU A 144 2.41 8.85 -14.74
N PRO A 145 3.21 9.75 -14.13
CA PRO A 145 4.59 9.91 -14.57
C PRO A 145 5.24 8.52 -14.45
N SER A 146 5.42 7.89 -15.60
CA SER A 146 6.26 6.70 -15.71
C SER A 146 7.68 7.04 -15.26
N ALA A 147 8.33 6.05 -14.65
CA ALA A 147 9.54 6.15 -13.85
C ALA A 147 9.29 6.63 -12.41
N SER A 148 9.55 5.72 -11.47
CA SER A 148 9.78 5.95 -10.06
C SER A 148 10.94 6.94 -9.85
N ALA A 149 10.71 8.21 -10.17
CA ALA A 149 11.48 9.31 -9.65
C ALA A 149 11.30 9.25 -8.13
N LYS A 150 12.31 8.69 -7.45
CA LYS A 150 12.46 8.80 -6.01
C LYS A 150 12.32 10.28 -5.69
N ARG A 151 11.14 10.72 -5.25
CA ARG A 151 10.98 12.06 -4.71
C ARG A 151 12.04 12.17 -3.63
N PRO A 152 13.03 13.06 -3.78
CA PRO A 152 14.13 13.09 -2.86
C PRO A 152 13.56 13.34 -1.47
N ALA A 153 13.83 12.41 -0.55
CA ALA A 153 13.35 12.46 0.84
C ALA A 153 13.89 13.67 1.64
N SER A 154 14.58 14.59 0.96
CA SER A 154 15.06 15.87 1.46
C SER A 154 14.05 17.00 1.33
N ASP A 155 12.96 16.83 0.57
CA ASP A 155 11.94 17.88 0.36
C ASP A 155 10.62 17.60 1.09
N ILE A 156 10.72 16.90 2.23
CA ILE A 156 9.77 17.08 3.34
C ILE A 156 10.30 18.25 4.17
N MET A 157 10.50 19.40 3.51
CA MET A 157 10.69 20.67 4.21
C MET A 157 9.33 21.04 4.77
N LEU A 158 9.16 20.85 6.08
CA LEU A 158 8.23 21.61 6.93
C LEU A 158 6.95 22.03 6.19
N VAL A 159 6.10 21.05 5.86
CA VAL A 159 4.74 21.36 5.44
C VAL A 159 4.11 22.03 6.65
N ALA A 160 3.96 23.35 6.58
CA ALA A 160 3.33 24.16 7.62
C ALA A 160 1.91 23.71 7.95
N ASP A 161 1.34 22.81 7.12
CA ASP A 161 0.03 22.19 7.27
C ASP A 161 0.05 20.85 8.02
N GLU A 162 1.17 20.40 8.58
CA GLU A 162 1.16 19.24 9.48
C GLU A 162 0.38 19.55 10.77
N ASP A 163 -0.53 18.65 11.14
CA ASP A 163 -1.32 18.71 12.38
C ASP A 163 -0.39 19.00 13.58
N PRO A 164 -0.63 20.07 14.37
CA PRO A 164 0.20 20.44 15.51
C PRO A 164 0.38 19.29 16.52
N ARG A 165 -0.59 18.38 16.62
CA ARG A 165 -0.46 17.16 17.44
C ARG A 165 0.63 16.22 16.92
N GLY A 166 0.71 16.04 15.61
CA GLY A 166 1.75 15.25 14.95
C GLY A 166 3.13 15.88 15.12
N ARG A 167 3.23 17.20 14.97
CA ARG A 167 4.47 17.95 15.21
C ARG A 167 4.93 17.87 16.67
N LEU A 168 4.01 17.95 17.63
CA LEU A 168 4.33 17.74 19.04
C LEU A 168 4.87 16.34 19.28
N MET A 169 4.20 15.29 18.78
CA MET A 169 4.67 13.90 18.90
C MET A 169 6.11 13.75 18.37
N HIS A 170 6.41 14.33 17.20
CA HIS A 170 7.75 14.32 16.63
C HIS A 170 8.78 15.02 17.51
N SER A 171 8.41 16.19 18.04
CA SER A 171 9.26 17.01 18.92
C SER A 171 9.60 16.27 20.21
N VAL A 172 8.60 15.63 20.83
CA VAL A 172 8.79 14.80 22.04
C VAL A 172 9.71 13.61 21.75
N GLN A 173 9.60 12.99 20.58
CA GLN A 173 10.51 11.93 20.16
C GLN A 173 11.98 12.40 20.09
N LEU A 174 12.23 13.65 19.68
CA LEU A 174 13.57 14.24 19.67
C LEU A 174 14.09 14.43 21.10
N ILE A 175 13.28 15.00 21.97
CA ILE A 175 13.66 15.32 23.37
C ILE A 175 13.99 14.03 24.15
N ILE A 176 13.16 12.98 24.04
CA ILE A 176 13.36 11.73 24.80
C ILE A 176 14.38 10.82 24.10
N SER A 177 14.73 11.08 22.84
CA SER A 177 15.64 10.24 22.03
C SER A 177 15.21 8.76 21.93
N ARG A 178 13.91 8.48 22.10
CA ARG A 178 13.31 7.14 21.95
C ARG A 178 11.96 7.25 21.23
N PRO A 179 11.48 6.20 20.56
CA PRO A 179 10.13 6.21 20.00
C PRO A 179 9.09 6.41 21.11
N VAL A 180 8.23 7.42 20.95
CA VAL A 180 7.13 7.71 21.87
C VAL A 180 6.08 6.60 21.74
N THR A 181 5.65 6.04 22.87
CA THR A 181 4.62 4.99 22.89
C THR A 181 3.22 5.57 23.09
N LYS A 182 2.17 4.83 22.69
CA LYS A 182 0.78 5.28 22.84
C LYS A 182 0.45 5.43 24.33
N GLY A 183 0.04 6.63 24.73
CA GLY A 183 -0.31 6.94 26.12
C GLY A 183 0.74 7.75 26.87
N GLU A 184 1.94 7.93 26.30
CA GLU A 184 2.96 8.81 26.89
C GLU A 184 2.54 10.27 26.84
N ILE A 185 1.99 10.74 25.72
CA ILE A 185 1.37 12.06 25.62
C ILE A 185 -0.12 11.93 25.95
N SER A 186 -0.54 12.54 27.06
CA SER A 186 -1.94 12.54 27.49
C SER A 186 -2.58 13.91 27.28
N TYR A 187 -3.84 13.91 26.85
CA TYR A 187 -4.65 15.11 26.67
C TYR A 187 -5.85 15.04 27.61
N THR A 188 -5.96 15.98 28.52
CA THR A 188 -7.09 16.12 29.42
C THR A 188 -7.92 17.31 28.95
N THR A 189 -9.13 17.03 28.45
CA THR A 189 -10.05 18.07 27.98
C THR A 189 -11.14 18.27 29.01
N VAL A 190 -11.40 19.53 29.35
CA VAL A 190 -12.44 19.97 30.27
C VAL A 190 -13.44 20.80 29.47
N ASP A 191 -14.72 20.49 29.63
CA ASP A 191 -15.81 21.32 29.11
C ASP A 191 -16.08 22.47 30.09
N LEU A 192 -16.02 23.71 29.61
CA LEU A 192 -16.23 24.89 30.43
C LEU A 192 -17.71 25.10 30.79
N GLU A 193 -18.63 24.52 30.01
CA GLU A 193 -20.07 24.61 30.28
C GLU A 193 -20.42 23.83 31.57
N ASP A 194 -19.86 22.62 31.72
CA ASP A 194 -20.05 21.75 32.89
C ASP A 194 -19.48 22.34 34.19
N GLN A 195 -18.51 23.26 34.12
CA GLN A 195 -17.95 23.91 35.30
C GLN A 195 -18.77 25.12 35.78
N GLY A 196 -19.89 25.45 35.12
CA GLY A 196 -20.73 26.58 35.52
C GLY A 196 -20.09 27.95 35.28
N LEU A 197 -19.03 28.02 34.46
CA LEU A 197 -18.30 29.25 34.16
C LEU A 197 -18.95 30.11 33.06
N GLY A 198 -20.15 29.74 32.60
CA GLY A 198 -20.96 30.51 31.64
C GLY A 198 -20.34 30.70 30.26
N SER A 199 -19.23 30.02 29.96
CA SER A 199 -18.52 30.09 28.69
C SER A 199 -18.65 28.75 27.96
N VAL A 200 -19.15 28.78 26.73
CA VAL A 200 -19.32 27.58 25.90
C VAL A 200 -17.99 27.24 25.23
N GLY A 201 -17.40 26.09 25.52
CA GLY A 201 -16.23 25.60 24.81
C GLY A 201 -15.35 24.66 25.62
N TYR A 202 -14.31 24.16 24.94
CA TYR A 202 -13.41 23.15 25.47
C TYR A 202 -12.03 23.74 25.74
N VAL A 203 -11.44 23.39 26.87
CA VAL A 203 -10.02 23.67 27.17
C VAL A 203 -9.31 22.35 27.33
N SER A 204 -8.17 22.19 26.67
CA SER A 204 -7.36 20.98 26.75
C SER A 204 -6.01 21.28 27.38
N THR A 205 -5.56 20.37 28.25
CA THR A 205 -4.22 20.38 28.83
C THR A 205 -3.47 19.16 28.32
N VAL A 206 -2.31 19.38 27.71
CA VAL A 206 -1.42 18.32 27.24
C VAL A 206 -0.34 18.08 28.27
N THR A 207 -0.08 16.82 28.61
CA THR A 207 1.03 16.42 29.49
C THR A 207 2.03 15.59 28.70
N VAL A 208 3.30 15.98 28.76
CA VAL A 208 4.40 15.34 28.03
C VAL A 208 5.46 14.87 29.02
N PRO A 209 5.95 13.62 28.90
CA PRO A 209 7.09 13.16 29.68
C PRO A 209 8.36 13.80 29.15
N MET A 210 9.02 14.56 30.01
CA MET A 210 10.36 15.07 29.79
C MET A 210 11.35 14.00 30.28
N GLY A 211 12.47 13.83 29.59
CA GLY A 211 13.45 12.80 29.93
C GLY A 211 13.82 12.83 31.44
N GLY A 212 14.08 11.67 32.03
CA GLY A 212 14.44 11.58 33.45
C GLY A 212 13.25 11.47 34.42
N GLY A 213 12.05 11.18 33.92
CA GLY A 213 10.87 10.89 34.75
C GLY A 213 10.08 12.12 35.21
N SER A 214 10.46 13.31 34.74
CA SER A 214 9.66 14.51 34.89
C SER A 214 8.55 14.55 33.82
N SER A 215 7.45 15.22 34.13
CA SER A 215 6.36 15.46 33.18
C SER A 215 5.97 16.92 33.26
N GLU A 216 5.87 17.57 32.12
CA GLU A 216 5.43 18.97 32.02
C GLU A 216 4.04 19.01 31.37
N SER A 217 3.23 19.97 31.80
CA SER A 217 1.88 20.15 31.30
C SER A 217 1.66 21.57 30.80
N TRP A 218 0.94 21.70 29.69
CA TRP A 218 0.58 22.98 29.08
C TRP A 218 -0.90 22.99 28.75
N THR A 219 -1.56 24.07 29.15
CA THR A 219 -2.98 24.31 28.85
C THR A 219 -3.08 25.23 27.64
N GLY A 220 -3.86 24.80 26.64
CA GLY A 220 -4.10 25.58 25.43
C GLY A 220 -5.26 26.57 25.56
N GLU A 221 -5.38 27.44 24.56
CA GLU A 221 -6.53 28.33 24.41
C GLU A 221 -7.83 27.55 24.17
N GLN A 222 -8.96 28.15 24.58
CA GLN A 222 -10.31 27.60 24.40
C GLN A 222 -10.60 27.33 22.92
N GLY A 223 -11.18 26.17 22.63
CA GLY A 223 -11.63 25.77 21.29
C GLY A 223 -13.13 25.50 21.25
N GLU A 224 -13.73 25.63 20.07
CA GLU A 224 -15.15 25.32 19.85
C GLU A 224 -15.44 23.82 19.89
N SER A 225 -14.40 22.99 19.68
CA SER A 225 -14.49 21.54 19.77
C SER A 225 -13.34 20.96 20.58
N SER A 226 -13.56 19.78 21.19
CA SER A 226 -12.51 19.02 21.88
C SER A 226 -11.25 18.82 21.01
N LYS A 227 -11.44 18.59 19.70
CA LYS A 227 -10.33 18.41 18.76
C LYS A 227 -9.51 19.70 18.59
N GLN A 228 -10.18 20.84 18.45
CA GLN A 228 -9.51 22.14 18.33
C GLN A 228 -8.80 22.55 19.63
N ALA A 229 -9.42 22.31 20.79
CA ALA A 229 -8.79 22.55 22.10
C ALA A 229 -7.50 21.75 22.27
N GLN A 230 -7.47 20.48 21.81
CA GLN A 230 -6.25 19.66 21.80
C GLN A 230 -5.17 20.23 20.87
N MET A 231 -5.55 20.74 19.70
CA MET A 231 -4.62 21.38 18.76
C MET A 231 -4.01 22.65 19.37
N ASN A 232 -4.83 23.48 20.04
CA ASN A 232 -4.36 24.69 20.74
C ASN A 232 -3.40 24.36 21.89
N ALA A 233 -3.68 23.31 22.66
CA ALA A 233 -2.78 22.83 23.71
C ALA A 233 -1.44 22.36 23.14
N ALA A 234 -1.47 21.62 22.03
CA ALA A 234 -0.25 21.18 21.36
C ALA A 234 0.57 22.36 20.81
N LEU A 235 -0.06 23.40 20.26
CA LEU A 235 0.62 24.62 19.81
C LEU A 235 1.31 25.35 20.96
N THR A 236 0.66 25.43 22.12
CA THR A 236 1.21 26.08 23.32
C THR A 236 2.43 25.32 23.85
N ALA A 237 2.37 23.99 23.86
CA ALA A 237 3.51 23.15 24.21
C ALA A 237 4.67 23.31 23.20
N LEU A 238 4.37 23.32 21.90
CA LEU A 238 5.39 23.54 20.84
C LEU A 238 6.07 24.90 20.95
N ALA A 239 5.32 25.95 21.29
CA ALA A 239 5.88 27.29 21.51
C ALA A 239 6.86 27.30 22.70
N SER A 240 6.51 26.62 23.79
CA SER A 240 7.34 26.52 25.00
C SER A 240 8.60 25.66 24.79
N LEU A 241 8.49 24.61 23.98
CA LEU A 241 9.59 23.67 23.73
C LEU A 241 10.51 24.09 22.56
N LYS A 242 10.19 25.18 21.86
CA LYS A 242 10.87 25.60 20.62
C LYS A 242 12.39 25.73 20.78
N ASP A 243 12.85 26.28 21.90
CA ASP A 243 14.27 26.50 22.16
C ASP A 243 15.05 25.20 22.38
N VAL A 244 14.39 24.16 22.88
CA VAL A 244 14.97 22.82 23.05
C VAL A 244 14.93 22.02 21.75
N ILE A 245 13.84 22.18 20.97
CA ILE A 245 13.62 21.42 19.72
C ILE A 245 14.55 21.89 18.61
N ALA A 246 14.77 23.20 18.46
CA ALA A 246 15.54 23.78 17.36
C ALA A 246 16.93 23.14 17.16
N PRO A 247 17.82 23.05 18.19
CA PRO A 247 19.13 22.44 18.01
C PRO A 247 19.05 20.92 17.70
N LEU A 248 18.07 20.21 18.26
CA LEU A 248 17.88 18.76 18.03
C LEU A 248 17.41 18.46 16.59
N GLU A 249 16.55 19.33 16.04
CA GLU A 249 16.12 19.22 14.64
C GLU A 249 17.28 19.46 13.68
N GLU A 250 18.13 20.46 13.95
CA GLU A 250 19.30 20.76 13.13
C GLU A 250 20.31 19.60 13.13
N GLU A 251 20.61 19.03 14.30
CA GLU A 251 21.50 17.87 14.41
C GLU A 251 20.96 16.67 13.63
N ARG A 252 19.67 16.35 13.78
CA ARG A 252 19.04 15.23 13.07
C ARG A 252 18.97 15.49 11.56
N ARG A 253 18.70 16.72 11.14
CA ARG A 253 18.69 17.12 9.72
C ARG A 253 20.09 16.97 9.12
N ALA A 254 21.14 17.42 9.82
CA ALA A 254 22.52 17.25 9.38
C ALA A 254 22.92 15.76 9.29
N LYS A 255 22.55 14.95 10.28
CA LYS A 255 22.79 13.51 10.29
C LYS A 255 22.08 12.80 9.14
N LYS A 256 20.80 13.10 8.91
CA LYS A 256 20.01 12.54 7.80
C LYS A 256 20.56 12.98 6.45
N ALA A 257 20.97 14.24 6.31
CA ALA A 257 21.59 14.75 5.08
C ALA A 257 22.90 14.03 4.77
N LYS A 258 23.77 13.80 5.78
CA LYS A 258 25.00 13.02 5.63
C LYS A 258 24.72 11.56 5.22
N GLN A 259 23.81 10.89 5.93
CA GLN A 259 23.41 9.51 5.60
C GLN A 259 22.82 9.40 4.19
N ASN A 260 22.01 10.37 3.78
CA ASN A 260 21.43 10.39 2.45
C ASN A 260 22.52 10.57 1.38
N ARG A 261 23.48 11.47 1.62
CA ARG A 261 24.65 11.66 0.74
C ARG A 261 25.47 10.38 0.61
N ASP A 262 25.84 9.74 1.72
CA ASP A 262 26.61 8.50 1.72
C ASP A 262 25.86 7.36 0.99
N ASN A 263 24.53 7.29 1.15
CA ASN A 263 23.70 6.30 0.47
C ASN A 263 23.61 6.56 -1.04
N LEU A 264 23.55 7.83 -1.44
CA LEU A 264 23.53 8.25 -2.84
C LEU A 264 24.87 7.93 -3.51
N ASP A 265 25.99 8.22 -2.86
CA ASP A 265 27.33 7.90 -3.36
C ASP A 265 27.54 6.37 -3.50
N LYS A 266 27.08 5.58 -2.52
CA LYS A 266 27.07 4.11 -2.61
C LYS A 266 26.24 3.59 -3.78
N LEU A 267 25.09 4.21 -4.05
CA LEU A 267 24.23 3.82 -5.17
C LEU A 267 24.91 4.14 -6.50
N ASN A 268 25.50 5.33 -6.63
CA ASN A 268 26.23 5.75 -7.82
C ASN A 268 27.41 4.83 -8.12
N LEU A 269 28.16 4.41 -7.09
CA LEU A 269 29.27 3.46 -7.26
C LEU A 269 28.78 2.09 -7.76
N ARG A 270 27.66 1.58 -7.23
CA ARG A 270 27.05 0.33 -7.68
C ARG A 270 26.59 0.41 -9.14
N SER A 271 25.99 1.53 -9.54
CA SER A 271 25.56 1.76 -10.91
C SER A 271 26.75 1.76 -11.87
N ARG A 272 27.85 2.46 -11.52
CA ARG A 272 29.07 2.47 -12.33
C ARG A 272 29.70 1.08 -12.50
N ARG A 273 29.77 0.28 -11.42
CA ARG A 273 30.29 -1.10 -11.48
C ARG A 273 29.46 -2.01 -12.37
N LYS A 274 28.13 -1.86 -12.37
CA LYS A 274 27.25 -2.63 -13.25
C LYS A 274 27.48 -2.26 -14.71
N THR A 275 27.58 -0.97 -15.01
CA THR A 275 27.85 -0.50 -16.38
C THR A 275 29.22 -0.96 -16.86
N SER A 276 30.27 -0.89 -16.04
CA SER A 276 31.62 -1.34 -16.42
C SER A 276 31.68 -2.86 -16.62
N HIS A 277 31.01 -3.64 -15.78
CA HIS A 277 30.96 -5.10 -15.93
C HIS A 277 30.16 -5.52 -17.17
N GLN A 278 29.07 -4.81 -17.49
CA GLN A 278 28.27 -5.05 -18.68
C GLN A 278 29.04 -4.74 -19.97
N SER A 279 29.85 -3.68 -19.99
CA SER A 279 30.71 -3.37 -21.15
C SER A 279 31.85 -4.38 -21.33
N ASP A 280 32.39 -4.93 -20.24
CA ASP A 280 33.46 -5.94 -20.28
C ASP A 280 32.94 -7.28 -20.82
N LEU A 281 31.77 -7.72 -20.36
CA LEU A 281 31.07 -8.91 -20.88
C LEU A 281 30.72 -8.78 -22.37
N ALA A 282 30.35 -7.57 -22.83
CA ALA A 282 30.04 -7.35 -24.24
C ALA A 282 31.27 -7.46 -25.16
N LEU A 283 32.48 -7.24 -24.64
CA LEU A 283 33.72 -7.37 -25.42
C LEU A 283 34.12 -8.84 -25.60
N THR A 284 33.81 -9.70 -24.63
CA THR A 284 34.20 -11.13 -24.66
C THR A 284 33.32 -11.97 -25.58
N ASP A 285 32.06 -11.59 -25.81
CA ASP A 285 31.14 -12.32 -26.71
C ASP A 285 31.35 -12.00 -28.21
N GLY A 286 32.22 -11.04 -28.54
CA GLY A 286 32.52 -10.65 -29.92
C GLY A 286 33.60 -11.50 -30.61
N LEU A 287 34.32 -12.35 -29.87
CA LEU A 287 35.27 -13.30 -30.44
C LEU A 287 34.52 -14.59 -30.77
N GLY A 288 34.02 -14.66 -32.00
CA GLY A 288 33.39 -15.87 -32.54
C GLY A 288 34.27 -17.11 -32.34
N PRO A 289 33.65 -18.31 -32.22
CA PRO A 289 34.38 -19.54 -31.92
C PRO A 289 35.53 -19.74 -32.92
N PRO A 290 36.73 -20.12 -32.46
CA PRO A 290 37.85 -20.36 -33.36
C PRO A 290 37.50 -21.45 -34.40
N PRO A 291 37.95 -21.30 -35.65
CA PRO A 291 37.67 -22.23 -36.74
C PRO A 291 38.32 -23.61 -36.55
#